data_AF-A0AAJ5R1P6-F1
#
_entry.id   AF-A0AAJ5R1P6-F1
#
_cell.length_a   1.000
_cell.length_b   1.000
_cell.length_c   1.000
_cell.angle_alpha   90.00
_cell.angle_beta   90.00
_cell.angle_gamma   90.00
#
_symmetry.space_group_name_H-M   'P 1'
#
loop_
_entity.id
_entity.type
_entity.pdbx_description
1 polymer ?
#
loop_
_entity_poly.entity_id
_entity_poly.type
_entity_poly.pdbx_seq_one_letter_code
_entity_poly.pdbx_strand_id
1 'polypeptide(L)'
;MPNASPAEAPTFAHPIENVLATQRNRRLNALLITVLTFTLVLQLLLADRARLASNAAWRPLLNTLCTVLRCSLPAWHEPTAFTMLQRNVQPLHGYPGVLEIEATFRNDARWEQAWPYLQLSLSDADGKIIGSSTFTPTEYLGHPPRPNERLTPGQSAHIVFRVHEREANTAAFTFEFR
;
A
#
# COMPACT_ATOMS: atom_id res chain seq x y z
N MET A 1 -68.40 -74.89 15.56
CA MET A 1 -67.63 -73.83 16.28
C MET A 1 -66.22 -74.35 16.51
N PRO A 2 -65.15 -73.54 16.45
CA PRO A 2 -65.10 -72.07 16.40
C PRO A 2 -64.38 -71.48 15.17
N ASN A 3 -64.58 -70.16 15.00
CA ASN A 3 -63.88 -69.23 14.14
C ASN A 3 -62.39 -69.08 14.50
N ALA A 4 -61.56 -68.70 13.52
CA ALA A 4 -60.40 -67.84 13.76
C ALA A 4 -60.19 -66.88 12.57
N SER A 5 -60.13 -65.59 12.91
CA SER A 5 -60.08 -64.38 12.07
C SER A 5 -58.82 -64.21 11.21
N PRO A 6 -58.85 -63.34 10.17
CA PRO A 6 -57.71 -63.11 9.29
C PRO A 6 -56.59 -62.34 10.01
N ALA A 7 -55.34 -62.70 9.71
CA ALA A 7 -54.16 -62.03 10.22
C ALA A 7 -54.00 -60.64 9.58
N GLU A 8 -53.96 -59.61 10.41
CA GLU A 8 -53.73 -58.23 10.00
C GLU A 8 -52.23 -57.99 9.82
N ALA A 9 -51.81 -57.64 8.61
CA ALA A 9 -50.41 -57.39 8.28
C ALA A 9 -49.98 -55.98 8.72
N PRO A 10 -48.77 -55.79 9.30
CA PRO A 10 -48.31 -54.48 9.71
C PRO A 10 -47.98 -53.60 8.50
N THR A 11 -48.56 -52.40 8.48
CA THR A 11 -48.32 -51.38 7.45
C THR A 11 -47.04 -50.61 7.78
N PHE A 12 -45.96 -50.89 7.05
CA PHE A 12 -44.72 -50.12 7.10
C PHE A 12 -44.59 -49.26 5.84
N ALA A 13 -45.21 -48.08 5.83
CA ALA A 13 -45.00 -47.07 4.81
C ALA A 13 -44.71 -45.73 5.48
N HIS A 14 -43.43 -45.33 5.53
CA HIS A 14 -43.06 -43.96 5.88
C HIS A 14 -42.93 -43.13 4.59
N PRO A 15 -43.45 -41.89 4.55
CA PRO A 15 -43.45 -41.09 3.32
C PRO A 15 -42.03 -40.71 2.89
N ILE A 16 -41.69 -40.98 1.63
CA ILE A 16 -40.44 -40.58 0.96
C ILE A 16 -40.39 -39.04 0.73
N GLU A 17 -41.49 -38.32 0.97
CA GLU A 17 -41.61 -36.87 0.71
C GLU A 17 -40.57 -36.00 1.43
N ASN A 18 -40.10 -36.40 2.60
CA ASN A 18 -39.14 -35.60 3.39
C ASN A 18 -37.69 -35.66 2.86
N VAL A 19 -37.34 -36.63 2.02
CA VAL A 19 -35.98 -36.83 1.51
C VAL A 19 -35.63 -35.77 0.46
N LEU A 20 -36.57 -35.39 -0.38
CA LEU A 20 -36.38 -34.36 -1.42
C LEU A 20 -36.26 -32.95 -0.80
N ALA A 21 -37.06 -32.68 0.24
CA ALA A 21 -37.01 -31.40 0.96
C ALA A 21 -35.68 -31.21 1.72
N THR A 22 -35.18 -32.25 2.39
CA THR A 22 -33.87 -32.21 3.07
C THR A 22 -32.70 -32.11 2.09
N GLN A 23 -32.77 -32.78 0.93
CA GLN A 23 -31.74 -32.70 -0.10
C GLN A 23 -31.68 -31.32 -0.78
N ARG A 24 -32.83 -30.68 -1.04
CA ARG A 24 -32.93 -29.31 -1.57
C ARG A 24 -32.33 -28.30 -0.59
N ASN A 25 -32.65 -28.41 0.70
CA ASN A 25 -32.09 -27.56 1.74
C ASN A 25 -30.59 -27.77 1.91
N ARG A 26 -30.09 -29.01 1.76
CA ARG A 26 -28.64 -29.29 1.79
C ARG A 26 -27.88 -28.64 0.63
N ARG A 27 -28.44 -28.66 -0.59
CA ARG A 27 -27.85 -27.98 -1.75
C ARG A 27 -27.89 -26.46 -1.61
N LEU A 28 -28.99 -25.89 -1.13
CA LEU A 28 -29.12 -24.47 -0.82
C LEU A 28 -28.12 -24.04 0.25
N ASN A 29 -28.00 -24.80 1.34
CA ASN A 29 -27.05 -24.53 2.41
C ASN A 29 -25.60 -24.65 1.90
N ALA A 30 -25.28 -25.65 1.09
CA ALA A 30 -23.96 -25.77 0.48
C ALA A 30 -23.64 -24.57 -0.42
N LEU A 31 -24.59 -24.13 -1.26
CA LEU A 31 -24.43 -22.94 -2.09
C LEU A 31 -24.25 -21.68 -1.25
N LEU A 32 -25.06 -21.48 -0.21
CA LEU A 32 -24.93 -20.37 0.74
C LEU A 32 -23.57 -20.36 1.41
N ILE A 33 -23.08 -21.51 1.89
CA ILE A 33 -21.75 -21.64 2.50
C ILE A 33 -20.67 -21.28 1.48
N THR A 34 -20.75 -21.77 0.23
CA THR A 34 -19.77 -21.44 -0.81
C THR A 34 -19.74 -19.95 -1.12
N VAL A 35 -20.91 -19.31 -1.26
CA VAL A 35 -21.03 -17.87 -1.51
C VAL A 35 -20.50 -17.06 -0.33
N LEU A 36 -20.87 -17.42 0.91
CA LEU A 36 -20.34 -16.76 2.11
C LEU A 36 -18.82 -16.89 2.19
N THR A 37 -18.29 -18.09 1.91
CA THR A 37 -16.84 -18.34 1.98
C THR A 37 -16.09 -17.50 0.94
N PHE A 38 -16.59 -17.47 -0.30
CA PHE A 38 -15.99 -16.65 -1.36
C PHE A 38 -16.06 -15.15 -1.02
N THR A 39 -17.19 -14.69 -0.48
CA THR A 39 -17.38 -13.31 -0.05
C THR A 39 -16.43 -12.95 1.08
N LEU A 40 -16.25 -13.83 2.06
CA LEU A 40 -15.32 -13.65 3.17
C LEU A 40 -13.87 -13.57 2.69
N VAL A 41 -13.46 -14.45 1.78
CA VAL A 41 -12.12 -14.40 1.16
C VAL A 41 -11.92 -13.08 0.42
N LEU A 42 -12.90 -12.63 -0.36
CA LEU A 42 -12.84 -11.36 -1.06
C LEU A 42 -12.73 -10.18 -0.08
N GLN A 43 -13.49 -10.19 1.01
CA GLN A 43 -13.41 -9.19 2.07
C GLN A 43 -12.03 -9.16 2.72
N LEU A 44 -11.45 -10.32 3.04
CA LEU A 44 -10.10 -10.41 3.60
C LEU A 44 -9.05 -9.86 2.64
N LEU A 45 -9.11 -10.22 1.35
CA LEU A 45 -8.20 -9.68 0.34
C LEU A 45 -8.33 -8.16 0.18
N LEU A 46 -9.55 -7.62 0.24
CA LEU A 46 -9.80 -6.19 0.19
C LEU A 46 -9.37 -5.47 1.47
N ALA A 47 -9.48 -6.12 2.63
CA ALA A 47 -9.02 -5.58 3.91
C ALA A 47 -7.48 -5.53 3.96
N ASP A 48 -6.82 -6.62 3.58
CA ASP A 48 -5.36 -6.74 3.53
C ASP A 48 -4.74 -6.15 2.26
N ARG A 49 -5.53 -5.51 1.38
CA ARG A 49 -5.07 -4.99 0.08
C ARG A 49 -3.83 -4.12 0.20
N ALA A 50 -3.72 -3.32 1.26
CA ALA A 50 -2.57 -2.44 1.46
C ALA A 50 -1.29 -3.21 1.77
N ARG A 51 -1.39 -4.23 2.62
CA ARG A 51 -0.28 -5.11 2.99
C ARG A 51 0.13 -6.04 1.84
N LEU A 52 -0.83 -6.53 1.07
CA LEU A 52 -0.54 -7.35 -0.11
C LEU A 52 0.05 -6.51 -1.25
N ALA A 53 -0.39 -5.27 -1.42
CA ALA A 53 0.07 -4.36 -2.47
C ALA A 53 1.47 -3.79 -2.25
N SER A 54 2.06 -3.94 -1.07
CA SER A 54 3.48 -3.66 -0.83
C SER A 54 4.39 -4.80 -1.32
N ASN A 55 3.83 -5.96 -1.70
CA ASN A 55 4.58 -7.03 -2.32
C ASN A 55 4.50 -6.94 -3.85
N ALA A 56 5.67 -6.83 -4.49
CA ALA A 56 5.83 -6.73 -5.93
C ALA A 56 5.12 -7.85 -6.71
N ALA A 57 5.04 -9.07 -6.15
CA ALA A 57 4.43 -10.22 -6.80
C ALA A 57 2.89 -10.13 -6.89
N TRP A 58 2.25 -9.55 -5.88
CA TRP A 58 0.79 -9.50 -5.78
C TRP A 58 0.18 -8.24 -6.40
N ARG A 59 0.96 -7.16 -6.48
CA ARG A 59 0.50 -5.87 -7.02
C ARG A 59 -0.15 -5.94 -8.41
N PRO A 60 0.36 -6.66 -9.43
CA PRO A 60 -0.31 -6.71 -10.74
C PRO A 60 -1.68 -7.38 -10.67
N LEU A 61 -1.82 -8.48 -9.91
CA LEU A 61 -3.09 -9.18 -9.70
C LEU A 61 -4.09 -8.30 -8.94
N LEU A 62 -3.63 -7.60 -7.92
CA LEU A 62 -4.48 -6.67 -7.19
C LEU A 62 -4.90 -5.48 -8.04
N ASN A 63 -4.01 -4.97 -8.91
CA ASN A 63 -4.33 -3.88 -9.81
C ASN A 63 -5.45 -4.25 -10.79
N THR A 64 -5.40 -5.45 -11.38
CA THR A 64 -6.47 -5.93 -12.26
C THR A 64 -7.78 -6.15 -11.49
N LEU A 65 -7.73 -6.78 -10.31
CA LEU A 65 -8.90 -6.95 -9.44
C LEU A 65 -9.51 -5.60 -9.05
N CYS A 66 -8.71 -4.62 -8.66
CA CYS A 66 -9.20 -3.30 -8.29
C CYS A 66 -9.72 -2.48 -9.46
N THR A 67 -9.19 -2.68 -10.67
CA THR A 67 -9.76 -2.07 -11.88
C THR A 67 -11.19 -2.55 -12.11
N VAL A 68 -11.45 -3.85 -11.94
CA VAL A 68 -12.78 -4.46 -12.11
C VAL A 68 -13.73 -4.07 -10.97
N LEU A 69 -13.26 -4.15 -9.73
CA LEU A 69 -14.03 -3.85 -8.52
C LEU A 69 -14.13 -2.35 -8.22
N ARG A 70 -13.49 -1.49 -9.03
CA ARG A 70 -13.36 -0.05 -8.83
C ARG A 70 -12.84 0.33 -7.44
N CYS A 71 -11.89 -0.44 -6.91
CA CYS A 71 -11.16 -0.06 -5.70
C CYS A 71 -9.89 0.74 -6.01
N SER A 72 -9.44 1.54 -5.04
CA SER A 72 -8.13 2.19 -5.09
C SER A 72 -7.05 1.25 -4.56
N LEU A 73 -5.83 1.36 -5.09
CA LEU A 73 -4.65 0.76 -4.48
C LEU A 73 -3.79 1.86 -3.88
N PRO A 74 -3.22 1.68 -2.68
CA PRO A 74 -2.27 2.64 -2.16
C PRO A 74 -1.06 2.76 -3.11
N ALA A 75 -0.47 3.96 -3.13
CA ALA A 75 0.74 4.22 -3.90
C ALA A 75 1.85 3.23 -3.54
N TRP A 76 2.75 2.94 -4.49
CA TRP A 76 3.93 2.15 -4.18
C TRP A 76 4.85 2.97 -3.27
N HIS A 77 5.45 2.31 -2.29
CA HIS A 77 6.33 2.94 -1.33
C HIS A 77 7.58 2.07 -1.17
N GLU A 78 8.66 2.53 -1.79
CA GLU A 78 9.97 1.93 -1.81
C GLU A 78 11.01 3.06 -1.82
N PRO A 79 11.29 3.68 -0.64
CA PRO A 79 12.19 4.82 -0.55
C PRO A 79 13.60 4.54 -1.08
N THR A 80 14.06 3.29 -0.94
CA THR A 80 15.36 2.81 -1.43
C THR A 80 15.48 2.78 -2.96
N ALA A 81 14.35 2.87 -3.67
CA ALA A 81 14.33 2.95 -5.12
C ALA A 81 14.40 4.39 -5.65
N PHE A 82 14.47 5.40 -4.77
CA PHE A 82 14.84 6.75 -5.19
C PHE A 82 16.36 6.89 -5.26
N THR A 83 16.86 7.40 -6.38
CA THR A 83 18.28 7.62 -6.61
C THR A 83 18.55 9.12 -6.67
N MET A 84 19.48 9.61 -5.85
CA MET A 84 19.95 10.99 -5.95
C MET A 84 20.89 11.13 -7.14
N LEU A 85 20.50 11.94 -8.12
CA LEU A 85 21.26 12.18 -9.35
C LEU A 85 22.27 13.32 -9.19
N GLN A 86 21.83 14.42 -8.58
CA GLN A 86 22.65 15.59 -8.37
C GLN A 86 22.28 16.23 -7.03
N ARG A 87 23.30 16.74 -6.34
CA ARG A 87 23.15 17.55 -5.12
C ARG A 87 24.19 18.66 -5.15
N ASN A 88 23.74 19.88 -4.91
CA ASN A 88 24.57 21.06 -4.89
C ASN A 88 24.11 21.91 -3.69
N VAL A 89 25.05 22.31 -2.85
CA VAL A 89 24.79 23.10 -1.64
C VAL A 89 25.66 24.34 -1.74
N GLN A 90 25.02 25.50 -1.75
CA GLN A 90 25.72 26.78 -1.91
C GLN A 90 25.19 27.82 -0.91
N PRO A 91 26.05 28.71 -0.39
CA PRO A 91 25.59 29.83 0.42
C PRO A 91 24.75 30.78 -0.43
N LEU A 92 23.62 31.23 0.12
CA LEU A 92 22.74 32.16 -0.57
C LEU A 92 23.31 33.59 -0.47
N HIS A 93 23.67 34.15 -1.63
CA HIS A 93 24.23 35.49 -1.71
C HIS A 93 23.24 36.53 -1.14
N GLY A 94 23.70 37.38 -0.22
CA GLY A 94 22.88 38.39 0.45
C GLY A 94 22.16 37.93 1.72
N TYR A 95 22.20 36.64 2.05
CA TYR A 95 21.57 36.07 3.25
C TYR A 95 22.58 35.25 4.06
N PRO A 96 23.33 35.87 5.00
CA PRO A 96 24.32 35.17 5.80
C PRO A 96 23.65 34.07 6.66
N GLY A 97 24.25 32.88 6.68
CA GLY A 97 23.73 31.72 7.43
C GLY A 97 22.59 30.97 6.73
N VAL A 98 22.28 31.29 5.46
CA VAL A 98 21.30 30.55 4.66
C VAL A 98 22.01 29.80 3.54
N LEU A 99 21.74 28.50 3.45
CA LEU A 99 22.20 27.63 2.36
C LEU A 99 21.04 27.40 1.39
N GLU A 100 21.32 27.53 0.11
CA GLU A 100 20.45 27.07 -0.97
C GLU A 100 20.91 25.68 -1.40
N ILE A 101 19.97 24.74 -1.35
CA ILE A 101 20.17 23.35 -1.69
C ILE A 101 19.41 23.06 -2.96
N GLU A 102 20.14 22.62 -3.97
CA GLU A 102 19.62 22.17 -5.25
C GLU A 102 19.84 20.66 -5.34
N ALA A 103 18.76 19.92 -5.51
CA ALA A 103 18.82 18.46 -5.59
C ALA A 103 17.97 17.96 -6.75
N THR A 104 18.50 16.95 -7.43
CA THR A 104 17.77 16.21 -8.46
C THR A 104 17.80 14.73 -8.11
N PHE A 105 16.64 14.10 -8.11
CA PHE A 105 16.50 12.67 -7.83
C PHE A 105 15.54 12.01 -8.80
N ARG A 106 15.63 10.69 -8.94
CA ARG A 106 14.82 9.91 -9.88
C ARG A 106 14.15 8.74 -9.17
N ASN A 107 12.91 8.45 -9.56
CA ASN A 107 12.23 7.24 -9.14
C ASN A 107 12.70 6.05 -10.00
N ASP A 108 13.53 5.16 -9.46
CA ASP A 108 13.97 3.93 -10.14
C ASP A 108 13.09 2.71 -9.80
N ALA A 109 11.98 2.89 -9.08
CA ALA A 109 11.02 1.82 -8.83
C ALA A 109 10.25 1.44 -10.10
N ARG A 110 9.71 0.22 -10.12
CA ARG A 110 8.87 -0.27 -11.22
C ARG A 110 7.50 0.39 -11.29
N TRP A 111 7.09 1.11 -10.25
CA TRP A 111 5.77 1.74 -10.12
C TRP A 111 5.87 3.22 -9.75
N GLU A 112 4.77 3.93 -9.97
CA GLU A 112 4.61 5.30 -9.51
C GLU A 112 4.66 5.38 -7.97
N GLN A 113 5.44 6.34 -7.47
CA GLN A 113 5.64 6.57 -6.05
C GLN A 113 5.16 7.96 -5.65
N ALA A 114 4.70 8.09 -4.41
CA ALA A 114 4.45 9.41 -3.83
C ALA A 114 5.76 10.21 -3.70
N TRP A 115 5.64 11.52 -3.61
CA TRP A 115 6.76 12.40 -3.30
C TRP A 115 7.37 12.01 -1.94
N PRO A 116 8.69 11.73 -1.86
CA PRO A 116 9.32 11.24 -0.65
C PRO A 116 9.54 12.36 0.37
N TYR A 117 9.71 11.97 1.63
CA TYR A 117 10.30 12.88 2.61
C TYR A 117 11.81 12.88 2.41
N LEU A 118 12.44 14.05 2.58
CA LEU A 118 13.88 14.21 2.43
C LEU A 118 14.52 14.49 3.77
N GLN A 119 15.39 13.59 4.21
CA GLN A 119 16.16 13.79 5.42
C GLN A 119 17.54 14.32 5.05
N LEU A 120 17.84 15.55 5.49
CA LEU A 120 19.15 16.17 5.41
C LEU A 120 19.87 15.96 6.73
N SER A 121 21.04 15.33 6.69
CA SER A 121 21.92 15.16 7.83
C SER A 121 23.20 15.97 7.61
N LEU A 122 23.52 16.83 8.57
CA LEU A 122 24.75 17.61 8.64
C LEU A 122 25.75 16.84 9.49
N SER A 123 26.98 16.73 9.01
CA SER A 123 28.06 16.03 9.69
C SER A 123 29.33 16.86 9.77
N ASP A 124 30.05 16.69 10.87
CA ASP A 124 31.40 17.22 11.11
C ASP A 124 32.45 16.48 10.25
N ALA A 125 33.67 16.99 10.19
CA ALA A 125 34.84 16.39 9.55
C ALA A 125 35.13 14.96 10.06
N ASP A 126 34.78 14.66 11.31
CA ASP A 126 34.89 13.33 11.91
C ASP A 126 33.72 12.38 11.50
N GLY A 127 32.78 12.84 10.67
CA GLY A 127 31.62 12.06 10.21
C GLY A 127 30.48 11.94 11.23
N LYS A 128 30.59 12.60 12.39
CA LYS A 128 29.53 12.65 13.40
C LYS A 128 28.39 13.54 12.91
N ILE A 129 27.16 13.03 12.96
CA ILE A 129 25.97 13.84 12.67
C ILE A 129 25.81 14.89 13.78
N ILE A 130 25.87 16.15 13.39
CA ILE A 130 25.72 17.32 14.28
C ILE A 130 24.34 17.95 14.16
N GLY A 131 23.63 17.71 13.06
CA GLY A 131 22.25 18.15 12.87
C GLY A 131 21.51 17.30 11.87
N SER A 132 20.18 17.24 11.99
CA SER A 132 19.33 16.59 11.01
C SER A 132 17.99 17.31 10.89
N SER A 133 17.54 17.51 9.66
CA SER A 133 16.25 18.12 9.33
C SER A 133 15.52 17.23 8.34
N THR A 134 14.21 17.07 8.54
CA THR A 134 13.35 16.35 7.58
C THR A 134 12.48 17.36 6.85
N PHE A 135 12.53 17.32 5.52
CA PHE A 135 11.75 18.17 4.63
C PHE A 135 10.62 17.36 4.02
N THR A 136 9.41 17.88 4.18
CA THR A 136 8.19 17.36 3.59
C THR A 136 8.08 17.77 2.13
N PRO A 137 7.30 17.04 1.32
CA PRO A 137 7.00 17.45 -0.07
C PRO A 137 6.52 18.88 -0.20
N THR A 138 5.70 19.34 0.73
CA THR A 138 5.19 20.72 0.73
C THR A 138 6.30 21.76 0.88
N GLU A 139 7.34 21.47 1.65
CA GLU A 139 8.43 22.42 1.92
C GLU A 139 9.38 22.60 0.74
N TYR A 140 9.69 21.52 0.01
CA TYR A 140 10.59 21.60 -1.13
C TYR A 140 9.87 21.84 -2.48
N LEU A 141 8.58 21.53 -2.58
CA LEU A 141 7.76 21.89 -3.75
C LEU A 141 7.18 23.31 -3.65
N GLY A 142 7.12 23.87 -2.44
CA GLY A 142 6.46 25.17 -2.18
C GLY A 142 4.93 25.11 -2.23
N HIS A 143 4.35 23.95 -2.50
CA HIS A 143 2.92 23.69 -2.49
C HIS A 143 2.63 22.26 -2.03
N PRO A 144 1.46 21.99 -1.44
CA PRO A 144 1.07 20.62 -1.14
C PRO A 144 0.93 19.82 -2.46
N PRO A 145 1.49 18.61 -2.56
CA PRO A 145 1.30 17.75 -3.72
C PRO A 145 -0.19 17.43 -3.89
N ARG A 146 -0.69 17.39 -5.13
CA ARG A 146 -2.06 16.94 -5.37
C ARG A 146 -2.18 15.44 -5.03
N PRO A 147 -3.38 14.93 -4.66
CA PRO A 147 -3.55 13.53 -4.28
C PRO A 147 -3.08 12.48 -5.32
N ASN A 148 -3.05 12.86 -6.61
CA ASN A 148 -2.60 12.01 -7.71
C ASN A 148 -1.28 12.47 -8.34
N GLU A 149 -0.59 13.42 -7.71
CA GLU A 149 0.71 13.89 -8.16
C GLU A 149 1.78 12.93 -7.65
N ARG A 150 2.28 12.10 -8.56
CA ARG A 150 3.22 11.01 -8.26
C ARG A 150 4.37 11.03 -9.24
N LEU A 151 5.49 10.48 -8.82
CA LEU A 151 6.68 10.29 -9.65
C LEU A 151 6.57 8.97 -10.39
N THR A 152 6.50 9.00 -11.72
CA THR A 152 6.46 7.78 -12.54
C THR A 152 7.83 7.09 -12.58
N PRO A 153 7.90 5.79 -12.91
CA PRO A 153 9.17 5.09 -13.11
C PRO A 153 10.08 5.82 -14.11
N GLY A 154 11.31 6.10 -13.71
CA GLY A 154 12.30 6.84 -14.48
C GLY A 154 12.12 8.36 -14.48
N GLN A 155 11.05 8.90 -13.89
CA GLN A 155 10.85 10.35 -13.79
C GLN A 155 11.83 10.95 -12.78
N SER A 156 12.48 12.05 -13.19
CA SER A 156 13.35 12.84 -12.34
C SER A 156 12.62 14.08 -11.82
N ALA A 157 12.84 14.43 -10.56
CA ALA A 157 12.39 15.66 -9.94
C ALA A 157 13.58 16.54 -9.61
N HIS A 158 13.46 17.82 -9.92
CA HIS A 158 14.40 18.86 -9.57
C HIS A 158 13.76 19.75 -8.50
N ILE A 159 14.46 19.95 -7.38
CA ILE A 159 13.97 20.70 -6.24
C ILE A 159 15.02 21.69 -5.75
N VAL A 160 14.56 22.85 -5.28
CA VAL A 160 15.40 23.88 -4.68
C VAL A 160 14.74 24.33 -3.39
N PHE A 161 15.46 24.24 -2.28
CA PHE A 161 14.97 24.68 -0.99
C PHE A 161 16.08 25.32 -0.17
N ARG A 162 15.70 26.11 0.83
CA ARG A 162 16.62 26.90 1.63
C ARG A 162 16.61 26.42 3.06
N VAL A 163 17.80 26.35 3.64
CA VAL A 163 18.00 25.89 5.02
C VAL A 163 18.83 26.91 5.76
N HIS A 164 18.43 27.25 6.98
CA HIS A 164 19.27 28.05 7.86
C HIS A 164 20.35 27.14 8.47
N GLU A 165 21.61 27.46 8.23
CA GLU A 165 22.73 26.80 8.85
C GLU A 165 22.77 27.21 10.33
N ARG A 166 22.50 26.26 11.22
CA ARG A 166 22.52 26.46 12.68
C ARG A 166 23.87 26.07 13.30
N GLU A 167 24.59 25.18 12.63
CA GLU A 167 25.80 24.52 13.10
C GLU A 167 27.01 25.11 12.36
N ALA A 168 27.92 25.78 13.07
CA ALA A 168 29.04 26.50 12.47
C ALA A 168 30.18 25.59 11.93
N ASN A 169 30.10 24.27 12.16
CA ASN A 169 31.17 23.30 11.87
C ASN A 169 30.72 22.16 10.93
N THR A 170 29.82 22.45 9.99
CA THR A 170 29.39 21.43 9.01
C THR A 170 30.48 21.18 7.97
N ALA A 171 30.96 19.95 7.85
CA ALA A 171 31.91 19.53 6.82
C ALA A 171 31.25 18.76 5.67
N ALA A 172 30.16 18.04 5.93
CA ALA A 172 29.48 17.22 4.93
C ALA A 172 27.96 17.19 5.09
N PHE A 173 27.26 17.05 3.97
CA PHE A 173 25.81 16.98 3.86
C PHE A 173 25.38 15.65 3.22
N THR A 174 24.51 14.91 3.91
CA THR A 174 23.95 13.64 3.43
C THR A 174 22.44 13.75 3.26
N PHE A 175 21.92 13.16 2.19
CA PHE A 175 20.50 13.15 1.87
C PHE A 175 19.99 11.71 1.84
N GLU A 176 18.90 11.45 2.56
CA GLU A 176 18.19 10.17 2.57
C GLU A 176 16.72 10.38 2.20
N PHE A 177 16.13 9.38 1.54
CA PHE A 177 14.70 9.33 1.22
C PHE A 177 13.95 8.52 2.28
N ARG A 178 12.80 9.02 2.73
CA ARG A 178 11.92 8.37 3.72
C ARG A 178 10.50 8.21 3.18
#